data_AF-A0A2T2WC86-F1
#
_entry.id   AF-A0A2T2WC86-F1
#
_cell.length_a   1.000
_cell.length_b   1.000
_cell.length_c   1.000
_cell.angle_alpha   90.00
_cell.angle_beta   90.00
_cell.angle_gamma   90.00
#
_symmetry.space_group_name_H-M   'P 1'
#
loop_
_entity.id
_entity.type
_entity.pdbx_description
1 polymer ?
#
loop_
_entity_poly.entity_id
_entity_poly.type
_entity_poly.pdbx_seq_one_letter_code
_entity_poly.pdbx_strand_id
1 'polypeptide(L)'
;MNRWRQWLAPRQHPGGLSSGVGMMGGLVLLVTVLTAGIGATQLARVHAALAQAAQAAVQSEQQQGCWTQGTTQAVYQTLKGAGINPNTVRLTADTASSTTYGGAVTAGLATTVGVSVLGAKLMEIPIAAGANATSFYTPATAGGSNAACITPATCPTTVVDHQQCTPAHQVCQNVTTQDCTPVSEQVCGPVTQTQCGYTTEDEYTCTPVQSCHQETTVSNACDWFSEGSVPSNVSCRSSYSSDGYTAFYCCYRTTENVCTTQDDCGYHPVSVYSCHDVTTTECRTETTQSCHPVTSEQCSTVPAQCTTTPETINECG
;
A
#
# COMPACT_ATOMS: atom_id res chain seq x y z
N MET A 1 -79.81 10.10 18.21
CA MET A 1 -79.42 9.32 17.00
C MET A 1 -78.26 10.05 16.33
N ASN A 2 -77.13 9.35 16.18
CA ASN A 2 -75.93 9.68 15.38
C ASN A 2 -75.14 10.95 15.76
N ARG A 3 -73.81 11.01 15.74
CA ARG A 3 -72.69 10.04 15.85
C ARG A 3 -71.43 10.93 15.79
N TRP A 4 -70.53 10.80 16.76
CA TRP A 4 -69.06 10.78 16.65
C TRP A 4 -68.35 11.64 15.58
N ARG A 5 -67.47 12.54 16.07
CA ARG A 5 -66.07 12.71 15.62
C ARG A 5 -65.34 13.65 16.60
N GLN A 6 -64.62 13.08 17.56
CA GLN A 6 -63.60 13.79 18.33
C GLN A 6 -62.22 13.35 17.88
N TRP A 7 -61.39 14.36 17.68
CA TRP A 7 -60.00 14.35 17.28
C TRP A 7 -59.10 13.67 18.31
N LEU A 8 -58.17 12.84 17.86
CA LEU A 8 -56.99 12.46 18.64
C LEU A 8 -55.75 12.61 17.76
N ALA A 9 -54.86 13.49 18.23
CA ALA A 9 -53.57 13.83 17.64
C ALA A 9 -52.54 12.70 17.82
N PRO A 10 -51.52 12.61 16.94
CA PRO A 10 -50.37 11.75 17.17
C PRO A 10 -49.40 12.38 18.17
N ARG A 11 -49.12 11.67 19.26
CA ARG A 11 -47.98 11.93 20.15
C ARG A 11 -46.71 11.37 19.51
N GLN A 12 -45.77 12.27 19.20
CA GLN A 12 -44.38 11.91 18.98
C GLN A 12 -43.73 11.59 20.32
N HIS A 13 -43.09 10.43 20.44
CA HIS A 13 -42.09 10.16 21.47
C HIS A 13 -40.73 9.95 20.81
N PRO A 14 -39.67 10.61 21.30
CA PRO A 14 -38.29 10.37 20.91
C PRO A 14 -37.63 9.34 21.85
N GLY A 15 -36.77 8.50 21.30
CA GLY A 15 -35.97 7.51 22.02
C GLY A 15 -36.06 6.14 21.31
N GLY A 16 -34.99 5.41 21.06
CA GLY A 16 -33.60 5.54 21.43
C GLY A 16 -32.77 4.52 20.64
N LEU A 17 -31.46 4.63 20.75
CA LEU A 17 -30.48 3.78 20.10
C LEU A 17 -30.73 2.28 20.30
N SER A 18 -30.89 1.53 19.21
CA SER A 18 -30.52 0.10 19.12
C SER A 18 -30.13 -0.26 17.68
N SER A 19 -29.12 0.44 17.16
CA SER A 19 -28.45 0.11 15.90
C SER A 19 -27.42 -0.99 16.15
N GLY A 20 -27.60 -2.17 15.56
CA GLY A 20 -26.48 -3.11 15.34
C GLY A 20 -26.83 -4.59 15.28
N VAL A 21 -27.57 -5.13 16.25
CA VAL A 21 -27.68 -6.59 16.41
C VAL A 21 -29.03 -7.18 15.94
N GLY A 22 -30.09 -6.36 15.88
CA GLY A 22 -31.42 -6.81 15.45
C GLY A 22 -31.59 -7.00 13.93
N MET A 23 -30.83 -6.26 13.10
CA MET A 23 -30.94 -6.38 11.64
C MET A 23 -30.26 -7.65 11.11
N MET A 24 -29.10 -8.05 11.65
CA MET A 24 -28.46 -9.30 11.24
C MET A 24 -29.25 -10.53 11.70
N GLY A 25 -29.81 -10.52 12.92
CA GLY A 25 -30.69 -11.60 13.38
C GLY A 25 -31.99 -11.71 12.57
N GLY A 26 -32.61 -10.58 12.25
CA GLY A 26 -33.81 -10.53 11.40
C GLY A 26 -33.54 -10.97 9.96
N LEU A 27 -32.37 -10.64 9.40
CA LEU A 27 -31.98 -11.01 8.04
C LEU A 27 -31.55 -12.49 7.96
N VAL A 28 -30.90 -13.05 8.99
CA VAL A 28 -30.61 -14.48 9.08
C VAL A 28 -31.89 -15.31 9.26
N LEU A 29 -32.87 -14.84 10.03
CA LEU A 29 -34.20 -15.49 10.13
C LEU A 29 -35.01 -15.36 8.84
N LEU A 30 -34.98 -14.20 8.17
CA LEU A 30 -35.64 -14.01 6.87
C LEU A 30 -34.98 -14.87 5.78
N VAL A 31 -33.66 -14.94 5.73
CA VAL A 31 -32.92 -15.78 4.77
C VAL A 31 -33.19 -17.25 5.08
N THR A 32 -33.16 -17.70 6.34
CA THR A 32 -33.47 -19.11 6.68
C THR A 32 -34.91 -19.47 6.34
N VAL A 33 -35.90 -18.60 6.61
CA VAL A 33 -37.30 -18.81 6.21
C VAL A 33 -37.48 -18.78 4.68
N LEU A 34 -36.79 -17.89 3.95
CA LEU A 34 -36.82 -17.86 2.48
C LEU A 34 -36.12 -19.09 1.87
N THR A 35 -34.95 -19.51 2.37
CA THR A 35 -34.27 -20.73 1.89
C THR A 35 -35.06 -21.98 2.23
N ALA A 36 -35.71 -22.05 3.39
CA ALA A 36 -36.64 -23.13 3.72
C ALA A 36 -37.86 -23.13 2.78
N GLY A 37 -38.38 -21.95 2.43
CA GLY A 37 -39.48 -21.81 1.47
C GLY A 37 -39.12 -22.26 0.05
N ILE A 38 -37.93 -21.88 -0.45
CA ILE A 38 -37.46 -22.30 -1.77
C ILE A 38 -37.23 -23.82 -1.81
N GLY A 39 -36.64 -24.39 -0.75
CA GLY A 39 -36.48 -25.84 -0.62
C GLY A 39 -37.81 -26.59 -0.63
N ALA A 40 -38.81 -26.11 0.11
CA ALA A 40 -40.14 -26.72 0.17
C ALA A 40 -40.85 -26.71 -1.20
N THR A 41 -40.71 -25.65 -2.00
CA THR A 41 -41.33 -25.60 -3.33
C THR A 41 -40.70 -26.59 -4.32
N GLN A 42 -39.38 -26.78 -4.27
CA GLN A 42 -38.71 -27.78 -5.11
C GLN A 42 -39.08 -29.20 -4.68
N LEU A 43 -39.11 -29.46 -3.37
CA LEU A 43 -39.55 -30.76 -2.83
C LEU A 43 -41.00 -31.07 -3.23
N ALA A 44 -41.91 -30.09 -3.15
CA ALA A 44 -43.29 -30.27 -3.56
C ALA A 44 -43.44 -30.59 -5.06
N ARG A 45 -42.65 -29.91 -5.92
CA ARG A 45 -42.62 -30.20 -7.37
C ARG A 45 -42.09 -31.59 -7.66
N VAL A 46 -40.99 -32.00 -7.02
CA VAL A 46 -40.43 -33.34 -7.19
C VAL A 46 -41.41 -34.41 -6.71
N HIS A 47 -42.08 -34.20 -5.57
CA HIS A 47 -43.09 -35.12 -5.07
C HIS A 47 -44.30 -35.23 -6.02
N ALA A 48 -44.81 -34.10 -6.54
CA ALA A 48 -45.90 -34.10 -7.50
C ALA A 48 -45.53 -34.83 -8.81
N ALA A 49 -44.31 -34.63 -9.30
CA ALA A 49 -43.80 -35.31 -10.48
C ALA A 49 -43.63 -36.82 -10.27
N LEU A 50 -43.11 -37.23 -9.11
CA LEU A 50 -43.02 -38.65 -8.73
C LEU A 50 -44.41 -39.28 -8.62
N ALA A 51 -45.39 -38.57 -8.04
CA ALA A 51 -46.76 -39.05 -7.95
C ALA A 51 -47.41 -39.19 -9.33
N GLN A 52 -47.18 -38.24 -10.24
CA GLN A 52 -47.66 -38.32 -11.63
C GLN A 52 -47.02 -39.48 -12.38
N ALA A 53 -45.71 -39.70 -12.21
CA ALA A 53 -45.00 -40.83 -12.79
C ALA A 53 -45.52 -42.18 -12.24
N ALA A 54 -45.81 -42.26 -10.94
CA ALA A 54 -46.43 -43.43 -10.32
C ALA A 54 -47.82 -43.72 -10.91
N GLN A 55 -48.62 -42.68 -11.12
CA GLN A 55 -49.94 -42.83 -11.74
C GLN A 55 -49.84 -43.30 -13.19
N ALA A 56 -48.90 -42.76 -13.98
CA ALA A 56 -48.66 -43.21 -15.35
C ALA A 56 -48.21 -44.68 -15.39
N ALA A 57 -47.35 -45.09 -14.44
CA ALA A 57 -46.94 -46.47 -14.30
C ALA A 57 -48.14 -47.39 -14.03
N VAL A 58 -48.94 -47.05 -13.02
CA VAL A 58 -50.12 -47.83 -12.65
C VAL A 58 -51.13 -47.89 -13.79
N GLN A 59 -51.39 -46.81 -14.51
CA GLN A 59 -52.31 -46.83 -15.68
C GLN A 59 -51.83 -47.81 -16.76
N SER A 60 -50.51 -47.88 -16.99
CA SER A 60 -49.95 -48.87 -17.91
C SER A 60 -50.07 -50.29 -17.37
N GLU A 61 -49.82 -50.52 -16.07
CA GLU A 61 -50.00 -51.82 -15.43
C GLU A 61 -51.47 -52.26 -15.38
N GLN A 62 -52.42 -51.34 -15.25
CA GLN A 62 -53.85 -51.66 -15.29
C GLN A 62 -54.24 -52.33 -16.61
N GLN A 63 -53.64 -51.90 -17.72
CA GLN A 63 -53.93 -52.46 -19.04
C GLN A 63 -53.18 -53.77 -19.28
N GLN A 64 -51.96 -53.89 -18.75
CA GLN A 64 -51.03 -54.98 -19.10
C GLN A 64 -50.90 -56.06 -18.02
N GLY A 65 -51.42 -55.80 -16.82
CA GLY A 65 -51.41 -56.68 -15.66
C GLY A 65 -50.08 -56.76 -14.94
N CYS A 66 -49.02 -56.15 -15.45
CA CYS A 66 -47.68 -56.15 -14.89
C CYS A 66 -46.84 -55.01 -15.48
N TRP A 67 -45.64 -54.84 -14.91
CA TRP A 67 -44.65 -53.89 -15.40
C TRP A 67 -44.07 -54.34 -16.74
N THR A 68 -44.05 -53.46 -17.74
CA THR A 68 -43.45 -53.75 -19.07
C THR A 68 -42.46 -52.67 -19.50
N GLN A 69 -41.75 -52.91 -20.61
CA GLN A 69 -40.84 -51.90 -21.18
C GLN A 69 -41.57 -50.59 -21.54
N GLY A 70 -42.83 -50.68 -21.96
CA GLY A 70 -43.67 -49.50 -22.23
C GLY A 70 -43.98 -48.72 -20.95
N THR A 71 -44.22 -49.40 -19.83
CA THR A 71 -44.39 -48.79 -18.51
C THR A 71 -43.14 -48.01 -18.10
N THR A 72 -41.95 -48.61 -18.26
CA THR A 72 -40.67 -47.93 -18.01
C THR A 72 -40.54 -46.67 -18.85
N GLN A 73 -40.81 -46.74 -20.16
CA GLN A 73 -40.70 -45.56 -21.04
C GLN A 73 -41.67 -44.44 -20.65
N ALA A 74 -42.91 -44.76 -20.27
CA ALA A 74 -43.89 -43.77 -19.82
C ALA A 74 -43.45 -43.05 -18.53
N VAL A 75 -42.92 -43.81 -17.57
CA VAL A 75 -42.35 -43.26 -16.33
C VAL A 75 -41.17 -42.34 -16.62
N TYR A 76 -40.25 -42.79 -17.47
CA TYR A 76 -39.06 -42.05 -17.86
C TYR A 76 -39.38 -40.73 -18.57
N GLN A 77 -40.33 -40.74 -19.51
CA GLN A 77 -40.79 -39.52 -20.19
C GLN A 77 -41.44 -38.54 -19.20
N THR A 78 -42.21 -39.06 -18.24
CA THR A 78 -42.84 -38.22 -17.19
C THR A 78 -41.80 -37.56 -16.28
N LEU A 79 -40.79 -38.33 -15.84
CA LEU A 79 -39.69 -37.82 -15.02
C LEU A 79 -38.84 -36.79 -15.77
N LYS A 80 -38.49 -37.06 -17.04
CA LYS A 80 -37.77 -36.11 -17.90
C LYS A 80 -38.56 -34.82 -18.13
N GLY A 81 -39.88 -34.92 -18.36
CA GLY A 81 -40.76 -33.75 -18.50
C GLY A 81 -40.80 -32.87 -17.26
N ALA A 82 -40.59 -33.46 -16.08
CA ALA A 82 -40.47 -32.74 -14.81
C ALA A 82 -39.05 -32.23 -14.50
N GLY A 83 -38.07 -32.47 -15.38
CA GLY A 83 -36.67 -32.12 -15.15
C GLY A 83 -35.97 -33.00 -14.10
N ILE A 84 -36.54 -34.16 -13.76
CA ILE A 84 -35.94 -35.13 -12.84
C ILE A 84 -35.11 -36.10 -13.68
N ASN A 85 -33.85 -36.32 -13.28
CA ASN A 85 -33.03 -37.36 -13.89
C ASN A 85 -33.60 -38.73 -13.51
N PRO A 86 -34.14 -39.52 -14.46
CA PRO A 86 -34.76 -40.81 -14.13
C PRO A 86 -33.76 -41.80 -13.53
N ASN A 87 -32.46 -41.58 -13.75
CA ASN A 87 -31.38 -42.42 -13.25
C ASN A 87 -31.18 -42.34 -11.73
N THR A 88 -31.67 -41.28 -11.10
CA THR A 88 -31.61 -41.12 -9.63
C THR A 88 -32.87 -41.65 -8.94
N VAL A 89 -33.83 -42.18 -9.70
CA VAL A 89 -35.11 -42.67 -9.18
C VAL A 89 -35.08 -44.19 -9.10
N ARG A 90 -35.21 -44.72 -7.89
CA ARG A 90 -35.39 -46.13 -7.63
C ARG A 90 -36.85 -46.51 -7.86
N LEU A 91 -37.08 -47.43 -8.79
CA LEU A 91 -38.38 -48.00 -9.09
C LEU A 91 -38.63 -49.19 -8.18
N THR A 92 -39.83 -49.27 -7.60
CA THR A 92 -40.32 -50.42 -6.84
C THR A 92 -41.69 -50.78 -7.40
N ALA A 93 -41.79 -51.86 -8.17
CA ALA A 93 -43.07 -52.40 -8.63
C ALA A 93 -43.35 -53.71 -7.88
N ASP A 94 -44.57 -53.89 -7.39
CA ASP A 94 -44.95 -55.10 -6.65
C ASP A 94 -45.32 -56.26 -7.60
N THR A 95 -45.70 -55.93 -8.85
CA THR A 95 -46.19 -56.90 -9.83
C THR A 95 -45.12 -57.31 -10.85
N ALA A 96 -44.11 -58.04 -10.38
CA ALA A 96 -43.16 -58.74 -11.25
C ALA A 96 -43.83 -59.83 -12.11
N SER A 97 -44.98 -60.33 -11.65
CA SER A 97 -45.84 -61.30 -12.35
C SER A 97 -47.19 -60.67 -12.71
N SER A 98 -47.79 -61.11 -13.82
CA SER A 98 -49.11 -60.64 -14.25
C SER A 98 -50.18 -60.87 -13.20
N THR A 99 -50.89 -59.80 -12.85
CA THR A 99 -52.03 -59.80 -11.95
C THR A 99 -53.31 -59.90 -12.76
N THR A 100 -54.17 -60.85 -12.41
CA THR A 100 -55.46 -61.07 -13.07
C THR A 100 -56.44 -59.92 -12.81
N TYR A 101 -57.47 -59.82 -13.64
CA TYR A 101 -58.55 -58.86 -13.51
C TYR A 101 -59.05 -58.73 -12.07
N GLY A 102 -59.06 -57.50 -11.54
CA GLY A 102 -59.48 -57.17 -10.18
C GLY A 102 -58.39 -57.28 -9.11
N GLY A 103 -57.20 -57.82 -9.41
CA GLY A 103 -56.08 -57.80 -8.47
C GLY A 103 -55.42 -56.43 -8.36
N ALA A 104 -54.74 -56.17 -7.24
CA ALA A 104 -54.08 -54.90 -6.98
C ALA A 104 -52.76 -54.78 -7.76
N VAL A 105 -52.55 -53.61 -8.37
CA VAL A 105 -51.29 -53.19 -8.99
C VAL A 105 -50.74 -51.98 -8.24
N THR A 106 -49.46 -52.04 -7.85
CA THR A 106 -48.80 -51.01 -7.06
C THR A 106 -47.46 -50.65 -7.68
N ALA A 107 -47.30 -49.36 -7.99
CA ALA A 107 -46.04 -48.78 -8.43
C ALA A 107 -45.56 -47.74 -7.42
N GLY A 108 -44.32 -47.88 -6.98
CA GLY A 108 -43.60 -46.94 -6.12
C GLY A 108 -42.36 -46.40 -6.81
N LEU A 109 -42.09 -45.12 -6.60
CA LEU A 109 -40.86 -44.45 -7.01
C LEU A 109 -40.25 -43.75 -5.80
N ALA A 110 -38.94 -43.91 -5.62
CA ALA A 110 -38.19 -43.26 -4.56
C ALA A 110 -36.94 -42.58 -5.11
N THR A 111 -36.64 -41.36 -4.66
CA THR A 111 -35.40 -40.65 -5.03
C THR A 111 -34.88 -39.82 -3.86
N THR A 112 -33.63 -39.40 -3.94
CA THR A 112 -32.99 -38.54 -2.95
C THR A 112 -32.75 -37.16 -3.57
N VAL A 113 -33.32 -36.12 -2.96
CA VAL A 113 -33.06 -34.73 -3.38
C VAL A 113 -31.97 -34.14 -2.50
N GLY A 114 -30.88 -33.71 -3.13
CA GLY A 114 -29.81 -32.99 -2.45
C GLY A 114 -30.17 -31.52 -2.28
N VAL A 115 -30.28 -31.05 -1.04
CA VAL A 115 -30.44 -29.62 -0.76
C VAL A 115 -29.04 -29.01 -0.69
N SER A 116 -28.70 -28.18 -1.67
CA SER A 116 -27.44 -27.42 -1.68
C SER A 116 -27.72 -25.98 -1.27
N VAL A 117 -27.05 -25.51 -0.23
CA VAL A 117 -27.08 -24.11 0.20
C VAL A 117 -25.67 -23.57 0.02
N LEU A 118 -25.52 -22.53 -0.82
CA LEU A 118 -24.22 -21.88 -1.09
C LEU A 118 -23.13 -22.85 -1.60
N GLY A 119 -23.51 -23.84 -2.42
CA GLY A 119 -22.57 -24.78 -3.05
C GLY A 119 -22.14 -25.96 -2.16
N ALA A 120 -22.56 -26.00 -0.89
CA ALA A 120 -22.34 -27.14 -0.01
C ALA A 120 -23.58 -28.05 0.01
N LYS A 121 -23.40 -29.33 -0.32
CA LYS A 121 -24.43 -30.38 -0.20
C LYS A 121 -24.70 -30.62 1.28
N LEU A 122 -25.82 -30.11 1.78
CA LEU A 122 -26.10 -30.05 3.22
C LEU A 122 -26.79 -31.30 3.75
N MET A 123 -27.72 -31.85 2.97
CA MET A 123 -28.56 -32.99 3.37
C MET A 123 -29.22 -33.66 2.15
N GLU A 124 -29.40 -34.97 2.21
CA GLU A 124 -30.22 -35.73 1.27
C GLU A 124 -31.57 -36.07 1.92
N ILE A 125 -32.66 -35.68 1.28
CA ILE A 125 -34.01 -35.97 1.76
C ILE A 125 -34.59 -37.06 0.87
N PRO A 126 -34.93 -38.25 1.42
CA PRO A 126 -35.59 -39.30 0.66
C PRO A 126 -37.05 -38.89 0.41
N ILE A 127 -37.47 -38.97 -0.85
CA ILE A 127 -38.86 -38.72 -1.27
C ILE A 127 -39.34 -39.97 -1.97
N ALA A 128 -40.49 -40.48 -1.54
CA ALA A 128 -41.17 -41.58 -2.20
C ALA A 128 -42.60 -41.18 -2.57
N ALA A 129 -43.09 -41.68 -3.70
CA ALA A 129 -44.48 -41.62 -4.08
C ALA A 129 -44.92 -43.01 -4.56
N GLY A 130 -46.14 -43.40 -4.20
CA GLY A 130 -46.73 -44.65 -4.63
C GLY A 130 -48.14 -44.43 -5.16
N ALA A 131 -48.55 -45.25 -6.11
CA ALA A 131 -49.91 -45.31 -6.62
C ALA A 131 -50.40 -46.76 -6.61
N ASN A 132 -51.69 -46.94 -6.37
CA ASN A 132 -52.37 -48.23 -6.32
C ASN A 132 -53.58 -48.19 -7.24
N ALA A 133 -53.83 -49.25 -8.01
CA ALA A 133 -55.09 -49.44 -8.71
C ALA A 133 -55.43 -50.93 -8.90
N THR A 134 -56.51 -51.21 -9.63
CA THR A 134 -56.95 -52.57 -9.96
C THR A 134 -56.58 -52.91 -11.40
N SER A 135 -56.02 -54.11 -11.62
CA SER A 135 -55.71 -54.65 -12.95
C SER A 135 -57.00 -54.91 -13.75
N PHE A 136 -57.01 -54.50 -15.02
CA PHE A 136 -58.04 -54.87 -16.01
C PHE A 136 -57.54 -55.94 -16.98
N TYR A 137 -56.36 -56.50 -16.73
CA TYR A 137 -55.75 -57.48 -17.62
C TYR A 137 -56.48 -58.82 -17.56
N THR A 138 -56.98 -59.26 -18.71
CA THR A 138 -57.53 -60.61 -18.91
C THR A 138 -56.56 -61.40 -19.79
N PRO A 139 -55.91 -62.46 -19.27
CA PRO A 139 -55.01 -63.27 -20.07
C PRO A 139 -55.79 -64.00 -21.17
N ALA A 140 -55.16 -64.20 -22.33
CA ALA A 140 -55.76 -64.90 -23.47
C ALA A 140 -56.07 -66.38 -23.16
N THR A 141 -55.37 -66.97 -22.20
CA THR A 141 -55.57 -68.33 -21.70
C THR A 141 -55.84 -68.26 -20.19
N ALA A 142 -56.79 -69.04 -19.69
CA ALA A 142 -57.03 -69.14 -18.25
C ALA A 142 -55.74 -69.55 -17.51
N GLY A 143 -55.30 -68.72 -16.57
CA GLY A 143 -54.03 -68.91 -15.83
C GLY A 143 -52.76 -68.52 -16.60
N GLY A 144 -52.87 -67.95 -17.80
CA GLY A 144 -51.73 -67.44 -18.55
C GLY A 144 -51.15 -66.17 -17.95
N SER A 145 -49.84 -65.95 -18.15
CA SER A 145 -49.15 -64.71 -17.80
C SER A 145 -48.87 -63.85 -19.02
N ASN A 146 -48.74 -62.53 -18.82
CA ASN A 146 -48.26 -61.65 -19.88
C ASN A 146 -46.76 -61.87 -20.10
N ALA A 147 -46.36 -62.36 -21.27
CA ALA A 147 -44.95 -62.62 -21.59
C ALA A 147 -44.10 -61.33 -21.68
N ALA A 148 -44.73 -60.16 -21.77
CA ALA A 148 -44.06 -58.87 -21.78
C ALA A 148 -43.74 -58.34 -20.37
N CYS A 149 -44.13 -59.06 -19.30
CA CYS A 149 -43.79 -58.68 -17.94
C CYS A 149 -42.27 -58.71 -17.75
N ILE A 150 -41.73 -57.62 -17.23
CA ILE A 150 -40.33 -57.53 -16.82
C ILE A 150 -40.29 -57.09 -15.35
N THR A 151 -39.35 -57.64 -14.59
CA THR A 151 -38.96 -57.01 -13.33
C THR A 151 -38.27 -55.69 -13.65
N PRO A 152 -38.57 -54.58 -12.96
CA PRO A 152 -37.79 -53.35 -13.09
C PRO A 152 -36.32 -53.65 -12.75
N ALA A 153 -35.49 -53.82 -13.76
CA ALA A 153 -34.07 -54.06 -13.57
C ALA A 153 -33.43 -52.75 -13.09
N THR A 154 -32.60 -52.83 -12.05
CA THR A 154 -31.63 -51.78 -11.74
C THR A 154 -30.78 -51.56 -12.99
N CYS A 155 -30.93 -50.40 -13.63
CA CYS A 155 -30.34 -50.15 -14.93
C CYS A 155 -28.80 -50.30 -14.89
N PRO A 156 -28.20 -50.90 -15.93
CA PRO A 156 -26.75 -50.90 -16.08
C PRO A 156 -26.26 -49.47 -16.28
N THR A 157 -25.20 -49.14 -15.55
CA THR A 157 -24.45 -47.88 -15.65
C THR A 157 -23.31 -48.06 -16.65
N THR A 158 -23.21 -47.20 -17.67
CA THR A 158 -22.01 -47.06 -18.49
C THR A 158 -21.28 -45.77 -18.12
N VAL A 159 -19.96 -45.88 -17.95
CA VAL A 159 -19.09 -44.72 -17.73
C VAL A 159 -18.67 -44.19 -19.09
N VAL A 160 -19.02 -42.95 -19.38
CA VAL A 160 -18.60 -42.22 -20.58
C VAL A 160 -17.68 -41.08 -20.13
N ASP A 161 -16.49 -41.03 -20.70
CA ASP A 161 -15.57 -39.93 -20.43
C ASP A 161 -16.00 -38.69 -21.22
N HIS A 162 -16.47 -37.67 -20.51
CA HIS A 162 -16.70 -36.35 -21.09
C HIS A 162 -15.41 -35.52 -21.01
N GLN A 163 -14.93 -35.07 -22.16
CA GLN A 163 -13.79 -34.18 -22.24
C GLN A 163 -14.27 -32.72 -22.23
N GLN A 164 -14.01 -32.01 -21.14
CA GLN A 164 -14.30 -30.58 -21.05
C GLN A 164 -13.01 -29.80 -21.25
N CYS A 165 -12.96 -29.00 -22.31
CA CYS A 165 -11.82 -28.14 -22.62
C CYS A 165 -12.15 -26.69 -22.27
N THR A 166 -11.28 -26.05 -21.51
CA THR A 166 -11.28 -24.59 -21.38
C THR A 166 -10.44 -24.01 -22.52
N PRO A 167 -10.98 -23.09 -23.33
CA PRO A 167 -10.23 -22.47 -24.41
C PRO A 167 -9.07 -21.65 -23.86
N ALA A 168 -8.02 -21.51 -24.69
CA ALA A 168 -6.90 -20.64 -24.37
C ALA A 168 -7.41 -19.21 -24.18
N HIS A 169 -6.91 -18.53 -23.15
CA HIS A 169 -7.29 -17.16 -22.82
C HIS A 169 -6.07 -16.37 -22.35
N GLN A 170 -6.14 -15.05 -22.50
CA GLN A 170 -5.09 -14.15 -22.02
C GLN A 170 -5.43 -13.69 -20.60
N VAL A 171 -4.42 -13.75 -19.74
CA VAL A 171 -4.48 -13.18 -18.40
C VAL A 171 -3.52 -12.00 -18.39
N CYS A 172 -4.07 -10.80 -18.19
CA CYS A 172 -3.31 -9.56 -18.12
C CYS A 172 -3.21 -9.10 -16.66
N GLN A 173 -2.01 -8.69 -16.26
CA GLN A 173 -1.76 -8.09 -14.96
C GLN A 173 -1.12 -6.72 -15.17
N ASN A 174 -1.62 -5.73 -14.41
CA ASN A 174 -1.01 -4.42 -14.37
C ASN A 174 0.24 -4.48 -13.50
N VAL A 175 1.37 -4.13 -14.10
CA VAL A 175 2.66 -4.01 -13.42
C VAL A 175 3.01 -2.54 -13.36
N THR A 176 3.14 -2.01 -12.15
CA THR A 176 3.58 -0.64 -11.92
C THR A 176 5.07 -0.64 -11.60
N THR A 177 5.85 0.03 -12.44
CA THR A 177 7.29 0.24 -12.25
C THR A 177 7.54 1.72 -11.97
N GLN A 178 8.52 2.04 -11.13
CA GLN A 178 8.99 3.43 -11.01
C GLN A 178 9.98 3.73 -12.12
N ASP A 179 9.66 4.70 -12.96
CA ASP A 179 10.60 5.27 -13.89
C ASP A 179 11.15 6.56 -13.30
N CYS A 180 12.47 6.58 -13.11
CA CYS A 180 13.17 7.62 -12.39
C CYS A 180 14.19 8.29 -13.30
N THR A 181 13.98 9.56 -13.59
CA THR A 181 14.92 10.37 -14.35
C THR A 181 15.76 11.24 -13.41
N PRO A 182 17.09 11.19 -13.50
CA PRO A 182 17.95 12.12 -12.77
C PRO A 182 17.83 13.51 -13.40
N VAL A 183 17.50 14.49 -12.58
CA VAL A 183 17.48 15.90 -12.95
C VAL A 183 18.60 16.57 -12.18
N SER A 184 19.62 17.02 -12.93
CA SER A 184 20.71 17.81 -12.37
C SER A 184 20.45 19.29 -12.60
N GLU A 185 20.38 20.06 -11.53
CA GLU A 185 20.24 21.50 -11.57
C GLU A 185 21.49 22.16 -10.97
N GLN A 186 21.98 23.21 -11.60
CA GLN A 186 23.10 23.99 -11.10
C GLN A 186 22.57 25.10 -10.20
N VAL A 187 22.77 24.96 -8.89
CA VAL A 187 22.36 25.96 -7.90
C VAL A 187 23.56 26.84 -7.61
N CYS A 188 23.45 28.13 -7.95
CA CYS A 188 24.46 29.14 -7.67
C CYS A 188 23.99 30.05 -6.54
N GLY A 189 24.85 30.26 -5.54
CA GLY A 189 24.55 31.10 -4.38
C GLY A 189 25.73 31.97 -3.97
N PRO A 190 25.48 33.09 -3.26
CA PRO A 190 26.54 33.91 -2.69
C PRO A 190 27.20 33.15 -1.54
N VAL A 191 28.53 33.08 -1.57
CA VAL A 191 29.36 32.58 -0.48
C VAL A 191 30.24 33.73 -0.03
N THR A 192 30.13 34.08 1.25
CA THR A 192 30.96 35.12 1.86
C THR A 192 32.17 34.46 2.50
N GLN A 193 33.37 34.87 2.08
CA GLN A 193 34.63 34.47 2.68
C GLN A 193 35.34 35.71 3.23
N THR A 194 35.77 35.64 4.49
CA THR A 194 36.55 36.71 5.11
C THR A 194 37.99 36.60 4.64
N GLN A 195 38.47 37.64 3.95
CA GLN A 195 39.86 37.75 3.56
C GLN A 195 40.58 38.69 4.52
N CYS A 196 41.69 38.22 5.09
CA CYS A 196 42.51 39.00 6.01
C CYS A 196 43.91 39.20 5.45
N GLY A 197 44.48 40.38 5.69
CA GLY A 197 45.83 40.72 5.23
C GLY A 197 46.44 41.86 6.04
N TYR A 198 47.75 42.00 5.89
CA TYR A 198 48.48 43.17 6.39
C TYR A 198 48.53 44.22 5.29
N THR A 199 48.11 45.44 5.61
CA THR A 199 48.30 46.63 4.78
C THR A 199 49.32 47.54 5.44
N THR A 200 50.21 48.13 4.64
CA THR A 200 51.14 49.14 5.13
C THR A 200 50.46 50.49 5.04
N GLU A 201 50.30 51.17 6.18
CA GLU A 201 49.83 52.55 6.26
C GLU A 201 50.95 53.42 6.82
N ASP A 202 50.99 54.69 6.45
CA ASP A 202 51.99 55.63 6.99
C ASP A 202 51.43 56.30 8.25
N GLU A 203 52.09 56.09 9.39
CA GLU A 203 51.73 56.75 10.66
C GLU A 203 52.73 57.86 10.98
N TYR A 204 52.23 59.02 11.39
CA TYR A 204 53.06 60.15 11.79
C TYR A 204 53.53 59.98 13.23
N THR A 205 54.84 59.75 13.42
CA THR A 205 55.43 59.59 14.75
C THR A 205 56.61 60.54 14.94
N CYS A 206 56.85 60.94 16.19
CA CYS A 206 57.96 61.81 16.58
C CYS A 206 58.89 61.03 17.51
N THR A 207 60.19 61.02 17.21
CA THR A 207 61.20 60.40 18.08
C THR A 207 62.20 61.45 18.57
N PRO A 208 62.54 61.45 19.87
CA PRO A 208 63.48 62.43 20.40
C PRO A 208 64.90 62.10 19.95
N VAL A 209 65.55 63.04 19.25
CA VAL A 209 66.95 62.95 18.83
C VAL A 209 67.78 63.89 19.71
N GLN A 210 68.81 63.35 20.36
CA GLN A 210 69.73 64.13 21.18
C GLN A 210 70.99 64.48 20.39
N SER A 211 71.31 65.77 20.32
CA SER A 211 72.55 66.28 19.71
C SER A 211 73.36 67.03 20.77
N CYS A 212 74.66 66.75 20.85
CA CYS A 212 75.57 67.38 21.81
C CYS A 212 76.71 68.07 21.07
N HIS A 213 77.05 69.29 21.47
CA HIS A 213 78.21 70.03 20.97
C HIS A 213 79.00 70.65 22.11
N GLN A 214 80.29 70.92 21.86
CA GLN A 214 81.16 71.59 22.83
C GLN A 214 81.05 73.10 22.69
N GLU A 215 80.72 73.77 23.79
CA GLU A 215 80.76 75.21 23.88
C GLU A 215 81.90 75.61 24.82
N THR A 216 82.76 76.54 24.37
CA THR A 216 83.88 77.04 25.19
C THR A 216 83.66 78.50 25.52
N THR A 217 83.51 78.80 26.81
CA THR A 217 83.34 80.16 27.32
C THR A 217 84.62 80.62 28.03
N VAL A 218 85.01 81.87 27.81
CA VAL A 218 86.09 82.50 28.58
C VAL A 218 85.47 83.07 29.84
N SER A 219 85.91 82.58 31.00
CA SER A 219 85.43 83.08 32.28
C SER A 219 85.90 84.52 32.53
N ASN A 220 85.10 85.28 33.29
CA ASN A 220 85.45 86.63 33.72
C ASN A 220 86.44 86.63 34.92
N ALA A 221 86.75 85.46 35.47
CA ALA A 221 87.76 85.30 36.50
C ALA A 221 89.13 85.29 35.84
N CYS A 222 89.79 86.44 35.91
CA CYS A 222 91.13 86.61 35.38
C CYS A 222 92.08 86.93 36.53
N ASP A 223 93.26 86.34 36.50
CA ASP A 223 94.27 86.53 37.53
C ASP A 223 95.61 86.91 36.92
N TRP A 224 96.48 87.49 37.75
CA TRP A 224 97.82 87.91 37.33
C TRP A 224 98.82 86.79 37.60
N PHE A 225 99.52 86.35 36.56
CA PHE A 225 100.55 85.33 36.66
C PHE A 225 101.94 85.92 36.36
N SER A 226 102.94 85.48 37.10
CA SER A 226 104.35 85.75 36.82
C SER A 226 104.86 84.83 35.71
N GLU A 227 105.89 85.31 35.00
CA GLU A 227 106.57 84.58 33.94
C GLU A 227 107.07 83.21 34.45
N GLY A 228 106.53 82.12 33.88
CA GLY A 228 106.83 80.74 34.27
C GLY A 228 105.70 79.96 34.97
N SER A 229 104.57 80.60 35.32
CA SER A 229 103.47 79.95 36.06
C SER A 229 102.11 79.97 35.36
N VAL A 230 102.07 80.28 34.07
CA VAL A 230 100.82 80.38 33.30
C VAL A 230 100.28 78.99 32.96
N PRO A 231 99.06 78.60 33.42
CA PRO A 231 98.48 77.32 33.07
C PRO A 231 98.06 77.25 31.58
N SER A 232 97.99 76.05 31.01
CA SER A 232 97.68 75.86 29.57
C SER A 232 96.22 76.15 29.19
N ASN A 233 95.32 76.27 30.17
CA ASN A 233 93.88 76.50 29.96
C ASN A 233 93.44 77.96 30.17
N VAL A 234 94.39 78.90 30.21
CA VAL A 234 94.08 80.33 30.30
C VAL A 234 94.45 81.08 29.02
N SER A 235 93.68 82.11 28.70
CA SER A 235 93.99 83.07 27.65
C SER A 235 94.60 84.31 28.26
N CYS A 236 95.87 84.58 27.96
CA CYS A 236 96.64 85.65 28.60
C CYS A 236 96.87 86.85 27.68
N ARG A 237 96.84 88.04 28.27
CA ARG A 237 97.29 89.29 27.66
C ARG A 237 98.47 89.83 28.47
N SER A 238 99.61 90.08 27.80
CA SER A 238 100.80 90.62 28.46
C SER A 238 100.62 92.10 28.78
N SER A 239 101.05 92.51 29.98
CA SER A 239 101.14 93.93 30.36
C SER A 239 102.56 94.21 30.87
N TYR A 240 103.25 95.17 30.26
CA TYR A 240 104.59 95.56 30.67
C TYR A 240 104.51 96.54 31.85
N SER A 241 105.17 96.21 32.96
CA SER A 241 105.41 97.17 34.04
C SER A 241 106.79 97.81 33.89
N SER A 242 106.93 99.08 34.29
CA SER A 242 108.17 99.86 34.19
C SER A 242 109.32 99.33 35.06
N ASP A 243 109.01 98.41 35.98
CA ASP A 243 109.93 98.01 37.05
C ASP A 243 110.68 96.71 36.69
N GLY A 244 110.67 96.32 35.41
CA GLY A 244 111.40 95.16 34.89
C GLY A 244 110.70 93.81 35.08
N TYR A 245 109.50 93.78 35.67
CA TYR A 245 108.69 92.58 35.82
C TYR A 245 107.54 92.55 34.79
N THR A 246 107.45 91.48 33.99
CA THR A 246 106.32 91.18 33.10
C THR A 246 105.24 90.40 33.85
N ALA A 247 104.04 90.97 33.93
CA ALA A 247 102.87 90.30 34.49
C ALA A 247 101.87 89.98 33.37
N PHE A 248 101.30 88.77 33.40
CA PHE A 248 100.30 88.33 32.43
C PHE A 248 98.92 88.34 33.09
N TYR A 249 97.97 89.04 32.47
CA TYR A 249 96.56 88.98 32.88
C TYR A 249 95.87 87.87 32.12
N CYS A 250 95.47 86.81 32.81
CA CYS A 250 95.03 85.56 32.21
C CYS A 250 93.63 85.17 32.66
N CYS A 251 92.73 84.86 31.73
CA CYS A 251 91.36 84.42 32.02
C CYS A 251 91.19 82.92 31.71
N TYR A 252 90.54 82.15 32.58
CA TYR A 252 90.30 80.72 32.37
C TYR A 252 89.30 80.45 31.26
N ARG A 253 89.53 79.41 30.46
CA ARG A 253 88.52 78.86 29.54
C ARG A 253 87.86 77.64 30.18
N THR A 254 86.54 77.60 30.14
CA THR A 254 85.76 76.41 30.50
C THR A 254 85.11 75.89 29.22
N THR A 255 85.26 74.59 28.96
CA THR A 255 84.57 73.90 27.87
C THR A 255 83.53 72.98 28.50
N GLU A 256 82.27 73.16 28.14
CA GLU A 256 81.16 72.32 28.57
C GLU A 256 80.50 71.64 27.37
N ASN A 257 80.00 70.41 27.57
CA ASN A 257 79.20 69.73 26.56
C ASN A 257 77.74 70.15 26.74
N VAL A 258 77.19 70.89 25.79
CA VAL A 258 75.79 71.29 25.77
C VAL A 258 75.03 70.31 24.87
N CYS A 259 74.06 69.62 25.45
CA CYS A 259 73.17 68.70 24.73
C CYS A 259 71.78 69.31 24.60
N THR A 260 71.21 69.26 23.39
CA THR A 260 69.81 69.60 23.11
C THR A 260 69.08 68.38 22.59
N THR A 261 67.81 68.26 22.95
CA THR A 261 66.90 67.24 22.42
C THR A 261 65.93 67.92 21.47
N GLN A 262 65.84 67.42 20.24
CA GLN A 262 64.87 67.87 19.24
C GLN A 262 64.09 66.65 18.75
N ASP A 263 62.76 66.78 18.68
CA ASP A 263 61.93 65.72 18.11
C ASP A 263 62.07 65.72 16.59
N ASP A 264 62.44 64.57 16.03
CA ASP A 264 62.40 64.30 14.60
C ASP A 264 61.08 63.60 14.28
N CYS A 265 60.22 64.26 13.52
CA CYS A 265 58.86 63.82 13.23
C CYS A 265 58.70 63.50 11.75
N GLY A 266 58.23 62.29 11.45
CA GLY A 266 58.08 61.79 10.09
C GLY A 266 56.95 60.79 9.94
N TYR A 267 56.59 60.52 8.68
CA TYR A 267 55.74 59.40 8.32
C TYR A 267 56.57 58.12 8.26
N HIS A 268 56.17 57.12 9.04
CA HIS A 268 56.81 55.82 9.08
C HIS A 268 55.80 54.73 8.72
N PRO A 269 56.19 53.73 7.90
CA PRO A 269 55.29 52.66 7.50
C PRO A 269 55.00 51.76 8.71
N VAL A 270 53.72 51.62 9.04
CA VAL A 270 53.20 50.68 10.03
C VAL A 270 52.33 49.63 9.35
N SER A 271 52.42 48.38 9.82
CA SER A 271 51.62 47.28 9.28
C SER A 271 50.32 47.13 10.09
N VAL A 272 49.19 47.40 9.44
CA VAL A 272 47.85 47.25 10.02
C VAL A 272 47.24 45.95 9.51
N TYR A 273 46.73 45.11 10.42
CA TYR A 273 46.00 43.89 10.06
C TYR A 273 44.51 44.22 9.95
N SER A 274 43.92 43.98 8.77
CA SER A 274 42.49 44.15 8.54
C SER A 274 41.88 42.96 7.83
N CYS A 275 40.61 42.71 8.11
CA CYS A 275 39.80 41.68 7.46
C CYS A 275 38.59 42.33 6.81
N HIS A 276 38.26 41.90 5.60
CA HIS A 276 37.04 42.31 4.90
C HIS A 276 36.34 41.10 4.29
N ASP A 277 35.02 41.16 4.25
CA ASP A 277 34.20 40.09 3.69
C ASP A 277 34.11 40.24 2.17
N VAL A 278 34.52 39.19 1.45
CA VAL A 278 34.40 39.09 0.00
C VAL A 278 33.30 38.10 -0.31
N THR A 279 32.28 38.55 -1.06
CA THR A 279 31.20 37.66 -1.51
C THR A 279 31.49 37.20 -2.93
N THR A 280 31.65 35.89 -3.11
CA THR A 280 31.80 35.25 -4.43
C THR A 280 30.55 34.42 -4.74
N THR A 281 30.32 34.10 -6.01
CA THR A 281 29.25 33.17 -6.40
C THR A 281 29.85 31.79 -6.59
N GLU A 282 29.45 30.82 -5.76
CA GLU A 282 29.79 29.42 -5.96
C GLU A 282 28.58 28.68 -6.51
N CYS A 283 28.81 27.82 -7.50
CA CYS A 283 27.79 26.98 -8.10
C CYS A 283 28.06 25.52 -7.76
N ARG A 284 27.05 24.81 -7.25
CA ARG A 284 27.09 23.36 -7.05
C ARG A 284 26.01 22.69 -7.87
N THR A 285 26.31 21.49 -8.36
CA THR A 285 25.32 20.65 -9.06
C THR A 285 24.57 19.84 -8.02
N GLU A 286 23.25 20.05 -7.93
CA GLU A 286 22.37 19.19 -7.15
C GLU A 286 21.65 18.24 -8.11
N THR A 287 21.79 16.94 -7.87
CA THR A 287 21.05 15.92 -8.63
C THR A 287 19.89 15.43 -7.77
N THR A 288 18.68 15.72 -8.22
CA THR A 288 17.46 15.15 -7.66
C THR A 288 16.94 14.06 -8.58
N GLN A 289 16.25 13.07 -8.02
CA GLN A 289 15.67 11.98 -8.80
C GLN A 289 14.15 12.15 -8.78
N SER A 290 13.58 12.46 -9.94
CA SER A 290 12.13 12.54 -10.10
C SER A 290 11.62 11.18 -10.57
N CYS A 291 10.92 10.47 -9.70
CA CYS A 291 10.30 9.19 -10.02
C CYS A 291 8.81 9.36 -10.24
N HIS A 292 8.29 8.79 -11.34
CA HIS A 292 6.86 8.72 -11.60
C HIS A 292 6.44 7.25 -11.81
N PRO A 293 5.25 6.86 -11.33
CA PRO A 293 4.75 5.51 -11.52
C PRO A 293 4.31 5.32 -12.97
N VAL A 294 4.90 4.35 -13.66
CA VAL A 294 4.48 3.92 -14.99
C VAL A 294 3.80 2.57 -14.83
N THR A 295 2.54 2.48 -15.23
CA THR A 295 1.79 1.21 -15.22
C THR A 295 1.76 0.67 -16.63
N SER A 296 2.27 -0.55 -16.81
CA SER A 296 2.16 -1.29 -18.07
C SER A 296 1.34 -2.56 -17.86
N GLU A 297 0.62 -2.96 -18.89
CA GLU A 297 -0.18 -4.18 -18.86
C GLU A 297 0.66 -5.32 -19.46
N GLN A 298 0.96 -6.33 -18.64
CA GLN A 298 1.65 -7.53 -19.07
C GLN A 298 0.65 -8.67 -19.21
N CYS A 299 0.46 -9.13 -20.45
CA CYS A 299 -0.43 -10.24 -20.76
C CYS A 299 0.37 -11.53 -20.98
N SER A 300 -0.07 -12.60 -20.36
CA SER A 300 0.42 -13.96 -20.62
C SER A 300 -0.72 -14.82 -21.16
N THR A 301 -0.39 -15.69 -22.11
CA THR A 301 -1.36 -16.61 -22.72
C THR A 301 -1.40 -17.90 -21.91
N VAL A 302 -2.57 -18.20 -21.32
CA VAL A 302 -2.81 -19.48 -20.67
C VAL A 302 -3.27 -20.47 -21.76
N PRO A 303 -2.54 -21.59 -21.96
CA PRO A 303 -2.88 -22.57 -22.98
C PRO A 303 -4.17 -23.30 -22.61
N ALA A 304 -4.90 -23.78 -23.62
CA ALA A 304 -6.11 -24.57 -23.42
C ALA A 304 -5.83 -25.79 -22.55
N GLN A 305 -6.71 -26.06 -21.59
CA GLN A 305 -6.63 -27.22 -20.70
C GLN A 305 -7.87 -28.08 -20.91
N CYS A 306 -7.67 -29.36 -21.13
CA CYS A 306 -8.76 -30.33 -21.25
C CYS A 306 -8.70 -31.28 -20.07
N THR A 307 -9.82 -31.42 -19.37
CA THR A 307 -9.99 -32.40 -18.29
C THR A 307 -11.03 -33.42 -18.73
N THR A 308 -10.68 -34.70 -18.66
CA THR A 308 -11.63 -35.80 -18.82
C THR A 308 -12.28 -36.09 -17.48
N THR A 309 -13.60 -35.92 -17.41
CA THR A 309 -14.39 -36.30 -16.23
C THR A 309 -15.22 -37.52 -16.59
N PRO A 310 -15.07 -38.65 -15.88
CA PRO A 310 -15.92 -39.82 -16.10
C PRO A 310 -17.33 -39.50 -15.62
N GLU A 311 -18.30 -39.55 -16.53
CA GLU A 311 -19.71 -39.40 -16.23
C GLU A 311 -20.38 -40.77 -16.33
N THR A 312 -21.10 -41.16 -15.28
CA THR A 312 -21.84 -42.43 -15.28
C THR A 312 -23.25 -42.18 -15.80
N ILE A 313 -23.54 -42.70 -16.99
CA ILE A 313 -24.85 -42.61 -17.64
C ILE A 313 -25.55 -43.96 -17.48
N ASN A 314 -26.82 -43.99 -17.07
CA ASN A 314 -27.57 -45.25 -17.13
C ASN A 314 -28.17 -45.41 -18.52
N GLU A 315 -28.04 -46.60 -19.10
CA GLU A 315 -28.44 -46.90 -20.48
C GLU A 315 -29.97 -46.94 -20.71
N CYS A 316 -30.77 -46.74 -19.65
CA CYS A 316 -32.23 -46.80 -19.74
C CYS A 316 -32.91 -45.50 -20.21
N GLY A 317 -32.14 -44.44 -20.50
CA GLY A 317 -32.64 -43.25 -21.21
C GLY A 317 -32.74 -42.00 -20.36
#